data_AF-A0A087TN31-F1
#
_entry.id   AF-A0A087TN31-F1
#
_cell.length_a   1.000
_cell.length_b   1.000
_cell.length_c   1.000
_cell.angle_alpha   90.00
_cell.angle_beta   90.00
_cell.angle_gamma   90.00
#
_symmetry.space_group_name_H-M   'P 1'
#
loop_
_entity.id
_entity.type
_entity.pdbx_description
1 polymer ?
#
loop_
_entity_poly.entity_id
_entity_poly.type
_entity_poly.pdbx_seq_one_letter_code
_entity_poly.pdbx_strand_id
1 'polypeptide(L)'
;MDMIHSLMEDFVYQKQTMQSLKSSVRELERLMNYSHVHLENIRHLTNRDNSVVTSWDNITESTSRGPLPVMNILSRRSPYPGTRVQRFPVPDKYVPWEVMWIAYDPVAFSQQRQDFPVILQAYVDEDILLLREKHGPQQAVPVYSWNSVSVNPAGIGLDRQSWIIGKDGSPLVYKLNSEG
;
A
#
# COMPACT_ATOMS: atom_id res chain seq x y z
N MET A 1 27.54 -39.70 32.10
CA MET A 1 26.31 -38.90 32.15
C MET A 1 26.62 -37.44 31.81
N ASP A 2 27.67 -36.85 32.38
CA ASP A 2 28.04 -35.43 32.14
C ASP A 2 28.41 -35.08 30.69
N MET A 3 29.05 -36.01 29.96
CA MET A 3 29.40 -35.79 28.55
C MET A 3 28.17 -35.72 27.63
N ILE A 4 27.10 -36.47 27.95
CA ILE A 4 25.84 -36.43 27.18
C ILE A 4 25.10 -35.11 27.48
N HIS A 5 25.17 -34.63 28.73
CA HIS A 5 24.57 -33.35 29.12
C HIS A 5 25.26 -32.17 28.42
N SER A 6 26.59 -32.17 28.39
CA SER A 6 27.39 -31.17 27.68
C SER A 6 27.11 -31.16 26.17
N LEU A 7 27.03 -32.32 25.52
CA LEU A 7 26.67 -32.40 24.10
C LEU A 7 25.25 -31.89 23.82
N MET A 8 24.32 -32.10 24.76
CA MET A 8 22.94 -31.63 24.62
C MET A 8 22.84 -30.11 24.77
N GLU A 9 23.61 -29.51 25.68
CA GLU A 9 23.72 -28.06 25.82
C GLU A 9 24.35 -27.41 24.58
N ASP A 10 25.42 -28.00 24.04
CA ASP A 10 26.05 -27.55 22.79
C ASP A 10 25.06 -27.60 21.61
N PHE A 11 24.28 -28.68 21.51
CA PHE A 11 23.25 -28.81 20.46
C PHE A 11 22.17 -27.73 20.58
N VAL A 12 21.69 -27.45 21.80
CA VAL A 12 20.70 -26.39 22.05
C VAL A 12 21.26 -25.02 21.68
N TYR A 13 22.51 -24.75 22.07
CA TYR A 13 23.21 -23.50 21.74
C TYR A 13 23.37 -23.33 20.22
N GLN A 14 23.82 -24.36 19.51
CA GLN A 14 23.94 -24.33 18.06
C GLN A 14 22.58 -24.11 17.38
N LYS A 15 21.52 -24.75 17.86
CA LYS A 15 20.16 -24.57 17.34
C LYS A 15 19.66 -23.13 17.51
N GLN A 16 19.86 -22.53 18.67
CA GLN A 16 19.49 -21.13 18.93
C GLN A 16 20.29 -20.17 18.04
N THR A 17 21.59 -20.41 17.91
CA THR A 17 22.47 -19.62 17.03
C THR A 17 21.99 -19.69 15.58
N MET A 18 21.63 -20.88 15.09
CA MET A 18 21.13 -21.07 13.74
C MET A 18 19.76 -20.41 13.51
N GLN A 19 18.89 -20.39 14.52
CA GLN A 19 17.61 -19.66 14.46
C GLN A 19 17.83 -18.14 14.38
N SER A 20 18.74 -17.60 15.20
CA SER A 20 19.11 -16.19 15.17
C SER A 20 19.70 -15.81 13.80
N LEU A 21 20.61 -16.64 13.27
CA LEU A 21 21.18 -16.46 11.93
C LEU A 21 20.10 -16.42 10.85
N LYS A 22 19.14 -17.35 10.88
CA LYS A 22 18.02 -17.38 9.92
C LYS A 22 17.15 -16.13 10.00
N SER A 23 16.90 -15.62 11.21
CA SER A 23 16.18 -14.36 11.41
C SER A 23 16.95 -13.19 10.78
N SER A 24 18.24 -13.08 11.06
CA SER A 24 19.11 -12.04 10.51
C SER A 24 19.19 -12.09 8.99
N VAL A 25 19.29 -13.28 8.39
CA VAL A 25 19.30 -13.44 6.92
C VAL A 25 17.99 -12.95 6.29
N ARG A 26 16.84 -13.28 6.87
CA ARG A 26 15.53 -12.79 6.37
C ARG A 26 15.44 -11.27 6.42
N GLU A 27 15.93 -10.67 7.50
CA GLU A 27 15.93 -9.21 7.62
C GLU A 27 16.90 -8.58 6.60
N LEU A 28 18.02 -9.22 6.33
CA LEU A 28 19.00 -8.79 5.32
C LEU A 28 18.41 -8.88 3.91
N GLU A 29 17.67 -9.94 3.59
CA GLU A 29 16.90 -10.07 2.33
C GLU A 29 15.86 -8.94 2.20
N ARG A 30 15.15 -8.62 3.29
CA ARG A 30 14.18 -7.52 3.32
C ARG A 30 14.85 -6.17 3.05
N LEU A 31 15.99 -5.90 3.70
CA LEU A 31 16.77 -4.67 3.50
C LEU A 31 17.37 -4.59 2.10
N MET A 32 17.84 -5.72 1.54
CA MET A 32 18.37 -5.79 0.18
C MET A 32 17.28 -5.44 -0.84
N ASN A 33 16.09 -6.01 -0.69
CA ASN A 33 14.96 -5.70 -1.55
C ASN A 33 14.55 -4.22 -1.46
N TYR A 34 14.57 -3.66 -0.25
CA TYR A 34 14.34 -2.22 -0.04
C TYR A 34 15.39 -1.37 -0.75
N SER A 35 16.67 -1.72 -0.58
CA SER A 35 17.80 -1.04 -1.23
C SER A 35 17.69 -1.10 -2.75
N HIS A 36 17.37 -2.27 -3.32
CA HIS A 36 17.20 -2.44 -4.76
C HIS A 36 16.10 -1.52 -5.30
N VAL A 37 14.95 -1.46 -4.64
CA VAL A 37 13.85 -0.57 -5.05
C VAL A 37 14.25 0.90 -4.90
N HIS A 38 14.96 1.25 -3.82
CA HIS A 38 15.43 2.61 -3.60
C HIS A 38 16.43 3.06 -4.66
N LEU A 39 17.39 2.20 -5.01
CA LEU A 39 18.36 2.47 -6.07
C LEU A 39 17.71 2.57 -7.44
N GLU A 40 16.70 1.74 -7.73
CA GLU A 40 15.95 1.86 -8.98
C GLU A 40 15.17 3.18 -9.03
N ASN A 41 14.59 3.62 -7.91
CA ASN A 41 13.97 4.95 -7.81
C ASN A 41 14.97 6.08 -8.03
N ILE A 42 16.17 6.00 -7.44
CA ILE A 42 17.25 6.98 -7.67
C ILE A 42 17.64 6.98 -9.14
N ARG A 43 17.84 5.81 -9.76
CA ARG A 43 18.16 5.66 -11.17
C ARG A 43 17.10 6.34 -12.07
N HIS A 44 15.82 6.14 -11.76
CA HIS A 44 14.73 6.83 -12.47
C HIS A 44 14.78 8.34 -12.30
N LEU A 45 15.12 8.85 -11.10
CA LEU A 45 15.28 10.28 -10.84
C LEU A 45 16.49 10.87 -11.59
N THR A 46 17.64 10.20 -11.56
CA THR A 46 18.86 10.65 -12.24
C THR A 46 18.73 10.61 -13.77
N ASN A 47 18.05 9.60 -14.32
CA ASN A 47 17.71 9.57 -15.75
C ASN A 47 16.73 10.67 -16.15
N ARG A 48 16.01 11.27 -15.20
CA ARG A 48 15.05 12.36 -15.43
C ARG A 48 15.72 13.72 -15.59
N ASP A 49 16.88 13.94 -14.96
CA ASP A 49 17.61 15.22 -15.07
C ASP A 49 18.17 15.47 -16.48
N ASN A 50 18.24 14.45 -17.35
CA ASN A 50 18.54 14.60 -18.78
C ASN A 50 17.30 14.82 -19.67
N SER A 51 16.10 14.81 -19.09
CA SER A 51 14.83 14.90 -19.81
C SER A 51 13.84 15.72 -18.99
N VAL A 52 14.08 17.03 -18.96
CA VAL A 52 13.11 18.01 -18.48
C VAL A 52 11.85 17.90 -19.35
N VAL A 53 10.87 17.11 -18.92
CA VAL A 53 9.50 17.17 -19.43
C VAL A 53 8.81 18.32 -18.69
N THR A 54 9.11 19.54 -19.13
CA THR A 54 8.20 20.68 -19.04
C THR A 54 7.14 20.51 -20.12
N SER A 55 6.14 19.65 -19.89
CA SER A 55 4.83 19.79 -20.52
C SER A 55 3.88 18.78 -19.91
N TRP A 56 2.97 19.27 -19.06
CA TRP A 56 1.78 18.51 -18.65
C TRP A 56 0.71 18.51 -19.75
N ASP A 57 0.98 19.13 -20.92
CA ASP A 57 -0.01 19.42 -21.95
C ASP A 57 0.00 18.42 -23.14
N ASN A 58 0.97 17.51 -23.24
CA ASN A 58 1.14 16.65 -24.42
C ASN A 58 0.86 15.15 -24.16
N ILE A 59 -0.09 14.79 -23.30
CA ILE A 59 -0.47 13.37 -23.06
C ILE A 59 -1.50 12.86 -24.10
N THR A 60 -1.88 13.67 -25.07
CA THR A 60 -2.68 13.20 -26.21
C THR A 60 -1.82 13.02 -27.45
N GLU A 61 -1.77 11.75 -27.85
CA GLU A 61 -1.44 11.23 -29.17
C GLU A 61 0.01 10.89 -29.51
N SER A 62 0.09 9.64 -30.00
CA SER A 62 1.03 9.08 -30.94
C SER A 62 2.23 8.31 -30.38
N THR A 63 2.44 7.17 -31.04
CA THR A 63 3.58 6.23 -31.01
C THR A 63 3.60 5.13 -29.94
N SER A 64 3.31 3.93 -30.46
CA SER A 64 3.74 2.54 -30.20
C SER A 64 4.92 2.18 -29.27
N ARG A 65 5.48 3.08 -28.45
CA ARG A 65 6.34 2.84 -27.28
C ARG A 65 6.41 4.13 -26.47
N GLY A 66 5.26 4.58 -25.96
CA GLY A 66 5.14 5.84 -25.23
C GLY A 66 5.94 5.82 -23.91
N PRO A 67 6.39 6.99 -23.42
CA PRO A 67 7.08 7.10 -22.15
C PRO A 67 6.18 6.52 -21.06
N LEU A 68 6.71 5.63 -20.23
CA LEU A 68 5.99 5.04 -19.11
C LEU A 68 5.37 6.19 -18.30
N PRO A 69 4.04 6.26 -18.16
CA PRO A 69 3.42 7.34 -17.43
C PRO A 69 4.02 7.36 -16.03
N VAL A 70 4.36 8.55 -15.55
CA VAL A 70 4.90 8.78 -14.21
C VAL A 70 3.82 8.36 -13.20
N MET A 71 3.73 7.06 -12.92
CA MET A 71 2.63 6.47 -12.17
C MET A 71 2.77 6.86 -10.70
N ASN A 72 1.98 7.84 -10.25
CA ASN A 72 1.60 8.07 -8.86
C ASN A 72 2.78 7.93 -7.87
N ILE A 73 3.93 8.49 -8.23
CA ILE A 73 5.20 8.33 -7.48
C ILE A 73 5.06 8.84 -6.05
N LEU A 74 4.40 9.99 -5.87
CA LEU A 74 4.20 10.58 -4.53
C LEU A 74 3.40 9.64 -3.61
N SER A 75 2.41 8.93 -4.17
CA SER A 75 1.60 7.97 -3.43
C SER A 75 2.35 6.69 -3.05
N ARG A 76 3.51 6.41 -3.66
CA ARG A 76 4.36 5.25 -3.37
C ARG A 76 5.58 5.59 -2.51
N ARG A 77 5.81 6.87 -2.20
CA ARG A 77 6.92 7.29 -1.33
C ARG A 77 6.65 6.94 0.13
N SER A 78 7.73 6.52 0.80
CA SER A 78 7.74 6.23 2.23
C SER A 78 8.49 7.32 3.01
N PRO A 79 8.15 7.53 4.29
CA PRO A 79 7.01 6.92 5.00
C PRO A 79 5.66 7.49 4.56
N TYR A 80 4.55 6.90 5.03
CA TYR A 80 3.26 7.60 5.00
C TYR A 80 3.40 8.98 5.69
N PRO A 81 2.82 10.06 5.13
CA PRO A 81 2.96 11.40 5.69
C PRO A 81 2.61 11.46 7.19
N GLY A 82 3.46 12.11 7.99
CA GLY A 82 3.23 12.26 9.43
C GLY A 82 3.44 10.98 10.26
N THR A 83 3.95 9.90 9.66
CA THR A 83 4.15 8.63 10.36
C THR A 83 5.57 8.08 10.15
N ARG A 84 5.90 6.97 10.82
CA ARG A 84 7.11 6.16 10.55
C ARG A 84 6.81 4.92 9.71
N VAL A 85 5.55 4.73 9.29
CA VAL A 85 5.09 3.53 8.60
C VAL A 85 5.65 3.52 7.18
N GLN A 86 6.39 2.46 6.85
CA GLN A 86 6.93 2.25 5.51
C GLN A 86 5.88 1.59 4.63
N ARG A 87 5.72 2.07 3.40
CA ARG A 87 4.87 1.44 2.40
C ARG A 87 5.56 0.17 1.88
N PHE A 88 4.75 -0.78 1.43
CA PHE A 88 5.28 -1.89 0.65
C PHE A 88 5.80 -1.37 -0.70
N PRO A 89 7.04 -1.70 -1.10
CA PRO A 89 7.61 -1.19 -2.34
C PRO A 89 6.90 -1.81 -3.55
N VAL A 90 6.38 -0.97 -4.45
CA VAL A 90 5.66 -1.40 -5.66
C VAL A 90 6.45 -0.97 -6.90
N PRO A 91 7.09 -1.89 -7.64
CA PRO A 91 7.70 -1.59 -8.94
C PRO A 91 6.69 -1.12 -9.97
N ASP A 92 7.10 -0.28 -10.92
CA ASP A 92 6.21 0.34 -11.93
C ASP A 92 5.38 -0.69 -12.71
N LYS A 93 5.96 -1.84 -13.07
CA LYS A 93 5.27 -2.91 -13.79
C LYS A 93 4.10 -3.55 -13.03
N TYR A 94 4.03 -3.37 -11.71
CA TYR A 94 2.99 -3.90 -10.83
C TYR A 94 2.07 -2.81 -10.26
N VAL A 95 2.17 -1.57 -10.73
CA VAL A 95 1.24 -0.50 -10.32
C VAL A 95 -0.18 -0.72 -10.87
N PRO A 96 -0.38 -1.14 -12.14
CA PRO A 96 -1.72 -1.44 -12.64
C PRO A 96 -2.32 -2.65 -11.92
N TRP A 97 -3.55 -2.50 -11.43
CA TRP A 97 -4.26 -3.56 -10.70
C TRP A 97 -4.60 -4.78 -11.57
N GLU A 98 -4.63 -4.61 -12.90
CA GLU A 98 -4.86 -5.69 -13.86
C GLU A 98 -3.67 -6.68 -13.91
N VAL A 99 -2.50 -6.27 -13.44
CA VAL A 99 -1.32 -7.13 -13.38
C VAL A 99 -1.35 -7.93 -12.07
N MET A 100 -1.53 -9.24 -12.19
CA MET A 100 -1.51 -10.14 -11.04
C MET A 100 -0.14 -10.14 -10.34
N TRP A 101 -0.14 -9.88 -9.03
CA TRP A 101 1.05 -9.94 -8.20
C TRP A 101 0.79 -10.72 -6.90
N ILE A 102 1.15 -12.00 -6.91
CA ILE A 102 0.86 -12.95 -5.82
C ILE A 102 1.61 -12.60 -4.53
N ALA A 103 2.82 -12.03 -4.65
CA ALA A 103 3.65 -11.65 -3.50
C ALA A 103 3.35 -10.23 -2.99
N TYR A 104 2.25 -9.61 -3.42
CA TYR A 104 1.84 -8.30 -2.94
C TYR A 104 1.31 -8.41 -1.51
N ASP A 105 2.01 -7.79 -0.57
CA ASP A 105 1.69 -7.83 0.86
C ASP A 105 1.79 -6.43 1.48
N PRO A 106 0.83 -5.53 1.19
CA PRO A 106 0.88 -4.16 1.66
C PRO A 106 0.71 -4.07 3.17
N VAL A 107 1.42 -3.11 3.79
CA VAL A 107 1.21 -2.79 5.20
C VAL A 107 -0.18 -2.19 5.38
N ALA A 108 -1.04 -2.87 6.16
CA ALA A 108 -2.33 -2.33 6.59
C ALA A 108 -2.12 -1.25 7.66
N PHE A 109 -2.53 -0.02 7.36
CA PHE A 109 -2.42 1.11 8.28
C PHE A 109 -3.53 2.12 8.02
N SER A 110 -4.25 2.48 9.08
CA SER A 110 -5.25 3.56 9.13
C SER A 110 -5.02 4.38 10.40
N GLN A 111 -5.13 5.70 10.30
CA GLN A 111 -5.17 6.55 11.49
C GLN A 111 -6.56 6.47 12.13
N GLN A 112 -6.64 6.38 13.47
CA GLN A 112 -7.94 6.26 14.13
C GLN A 112 -8.71 7.58 14.04
N ARG A 113 -10.03 7.50 13.87
CA ARG A 113 -10.93 8.66 13.78
C ARG A 113 -10.77 9.64 14.94
N GLN A 114 -10.54 9.15 16.16
CA GLN A 114 -10.32 9.98 17.35
C GLN A 114 -9.03 10.81 17.30
N ASP A 115 -8.05 10.44 16.47
CA ASP A 115 -6.79 11.14 16.31
C ASP A 115 -6.87 12.30 15.31
N PHE A 116 -8.01 12.47 14.62
CA PHE A 116 -8.26 13.61 13.75
C PHE A 116 -8.86 14.78 14.55
N PRO A 117 -8.64 16.04 14.11
CA PRO A 117 -9.34 17.20 14.66
C PRO A 117 -10.85 16.98 14.68
N VAL A 118 -11.53 17.38 15.77
CA VAL A 118 -12.97 17.14 16.01
C VAL A 118 -13.84 17.48 14.81
N ILE A 119 -13.57 18.60 14.13
CA ILE A 119 -14.33 19.05 12.96
C ILE A 119 -14.22 18.11 11.75
N LEU A 120 -13.14 17.33 11.66
CA LEU A 120 -12.90 16.39 10.58
C LEU A 120 -13.46 15.00 10.87
N GLN A 121 -13.68 14.65 12.14
CA GLN A 121 -14.04 13.29 12.55
C GLN A 121 -15.35 12.78 11.91
N ALA A 122 -16.29 13.68 11.60
CA ALA A 122 -17.55 13.33 10.94
C ALA A 122 -17.39 12.95 9.46
N TYR A 123 -16.22 13.25 8.86
CA TYR A 123 -15.88 12.94 7.48
C TYR A 123 -14.88 11.77 7.37
N VAL A 124 -14.55 11.12 8.50
CA VAL A 124 -13.64 9.97 8.55
C VAL A 124 -14.46 8.69 8.61
N ASP A 125 -14.26 7.81 7.62
CA ASP A 125 -14.87 6.49 7.60
C ASP A 125 -14.33 5.58 8.71
N GLU A 126 -15.12 4.60 9.13
CA GLU A 126 -14.70 3.59 10.09
C GLU A 126 -13.71 2.60 9.48
N ASP A 127 -12.72 2.18 10.26
CA ASP A 127 -11.82 1.10 9.86
C ASP A 127 -12.53 -0.26 9.96
N ILE A 128 -13.06 -0.71 8.83
CA ILE A 128 -13.81 -1.97 8.72
C ILE A 128 -12.96 -3.20 9.06
N LEU A 129 -11.64 -3.16 8.81
CA LEU A 129 -10.75 -4.29 9.07
C LEU A 129 -10.53 -4.43 10.58
N LEU A 130 -10.25 -3.32 11.25
CA LEU A 130 -10.12 -3.26 12.70
C LEU A 130 -11.43 -3.66 13.40
N LEU A 131 -12.57 -3.19 12.89
CA LEU A 131 -13.88 -3.58 13.44
C LEU A 131 -14.14 -5.08 13.31
N ARG A 132 -13.84 -5.68 12.15
CA ARG A 132 -13.97 -7.14 11.95
C ARG A 132 -13.03 -7.93 12.87
N GLU A 133 -11.80 -7.47 13.07
CA GLU A 133 -10.84 -8.11 13.98
C GLU A 133 -11.34 -8.07 15.43
N LYS A 134 -11.82 -6.91 15.88
CA LYS A 134 -12.25 -6.70 17.27
C LYS A 134 -13.57 -7.39 17.61
N HIS A 135 -14.53 -7.39 16.69
CA HIS A 135 -15.90 -7.84 16.94
C HIS A 135 -16.23 -9.21 16.32
N GLY A 136 -15.32 -9.75 15.51
CA GLY A 136 -15.50 -11.00 14.79
C GLY A 136 -16.37 -10.85 13.52
N PRO A 137 -16.41 -11.89 12.67
CA PRO A 137 -17.04 -11.84 11.34
C PRO A 137 -18.57 -11.80 11.37
N GLN A 138 -19.18 -12.08 12.52
CA GLN A 138 -20.64 -12.14 12.68
C GLN A 138 -21.26 -10.76 12.97
N GLN A 139 -20.45 -9.79 13.40
CA GLN A 139 -20.93 -8.44 13.70
C GLN A 139 -21.09 -7.65 12.39
N ALA A 140 -22.23 -6.97 12.25
CA ALA A 140 -22.46 -6.08 11.12
C ALA A 140 -21.46 -4.92 11.15
N VAL A 141 -20.75 -4.73 10.05
CA VAL A 141 -19.89 -3.57 9.80
C VAL A 141 -20.62 -2.55 8.92
N PRO A 142 -20.23 -1.27 8.93
CA PRO A 142 -20.78 -0.28 8.02
C PRO A 142 -20.66 -0.73 6.55
N VAL A 143 -21.74 -0.58 5.80
CA VAL A 143 -21.77 -0.84 4.35
C VAL A 143 -21.83 0.51 3.64
N TYR A 144 -20.87 0.76 2.77
CA TYR A 144 -20.75 2.02 2.04
C TYR A 144 -21.30 1.89 0.62
N SER A 145 -21.98 2.94 0.15
CA SER A 145 -22.47 3.02 -1.23
C SER A 145 -21.38 3.60 -2.14
N TRP A 146 -20.46 2.76 -2.60
CA TRP A 146 -19.40 3.16 -3.54
C TRP A 146 -19.96 3.61 -4.90
N ASN A 147 -19.19 4.42 -5.63
CA ASN A 147 -19.58 5.00 -6.93
C ASN A 147 -20.91 5.80 -6.89
N SER A 148 -21.30 6.32 -5.73
CA SER A 148 -22.61 6.98 -5.55
C SER A 148 -22.54 8.21 -4.65
N VAL A 149 -23.59 9.02 -4.70
CA VAL A 149 -23.84 10.12 -3.76
C VAL A 149 -24.88 9.67 -2.76
N SER A 150 -24.61 9.89 -1.48
CA SER A 150 -25.46 9.46 -0.37
C SER A 150 -25.55 10.54 0.70
N VAL A 151 -26.60 10.50 1.52
CA VAL A 151 -26.73 11.34 2.71
C VAL A 151 -26.88 10.41 3.90
N ASN A 152 -26.01 10.55 4.90
CA ASN A 152 -26.10 9.73 6.09
C ASN A 152 -27.28 10.19 6.99
N PRO A 153 -27.70 9.40 8.00
CA PRO A 153 -28.80 9.77 8.90
C PRO A 153 -28.60 11.08 9.67
N ALA A 154 -27.36 11.56 9.79
CA ALA A 154 -27.02 12.84 10.40
C ALA A 154 -27.14 14.04 9.42
N GLY A 155 -27.56 13.81 8.18
CA GLY A 155 -27.73 14.84 7.15
C GLY A 155 -26.43 15.23 6.43
N ILE A 156 -25.34 14.49 6.62
CA ILE A 156 -24.06 14.75 5.95
C ILE A 156 -24.07 14.10 4.57
N GLY A 157 -23.90 14.91 3.53
CA GLY A 157 -23.73 14.45 2.15
C GLY A 157 -22.34 13.87 1.93
N LEU A 158 -22.28 12.67 1.36
CA LEU A 158 -21.07 11.94 1.00
C LEU A 158 -21.11 11.65 -0.49
N ASP A 159 -20.16 12.23 -1.24
CA ASP A 159 -19.93 11.93 -2.64
C ASP A 159 -18.76 10.95 -2.78
N ARG A 160 -19.07 9.71 -3.20
CA ARG A 160 -18.08 8.64 -3.45
C ARG A 160 -17.90 8.37 -4.95
N GLN A 161 -18.31 9.31 -5.81
CA GLN A 161 -18.07 9.21 -7.24
C GLN A 161 -16.65 9.64 -7.58
N SER A 162 -16.06 8.98 -8.59
CA SER A 162 -14.75 9.40 -9.09
C SER A 162 -14.90 10.66 -9.93
N TRP A 163 -13.98 11.61 -9.75
CA TRP A 163 -13.85 12.76 -10.64
C TRP A 163 -13.13 12.39 -11.95
N ILE A 164 -12.51 11.20 -12.02
CA ILE A 164 -11.77 10.75 -13.20
C ILE A 164 -12.78 10.48 -14.33
N ILE A 165 -12.53 11.05 -15.50
CA ILE A 165 -13.39 10.89 -16.67
C ILE A 165 -12.81 9.79 -17.58
N GLY A 166 -13.67 8.86 -17.98
CA GLY A 166 -13.37 7.79 -18.93
C GLY A 166 -13.19 8.30 -20.36
N LYS A 167 -12.79 7.39 -21.26
CA LYS A 167 -12.58 7.71 -22.69
C LYS A 167 -13.85 8.15 -23.41
N ASP A 168 -15.00 7.76 -22.88
CA ASP A 168 -16.35 8.06 -23.36
C ASP A 168 -16.91 9.37 -22.79
N GLY A 169 -16.14 10.09 -21.97
CA GLY A 169 -16.59 11.31 -21.32
C GLY A 169 -17.48 11.09 -20.09
N SER A 170 -17.73 9.84 -19.69
CA SER A 170 -18.50 9.51 -18.49
C SER A 170 -17.58 9.40 -17.25
N PRO A 171 -18.08 9.65 -16.03
CA PRO A 171 -17.30 9.41 -14.81
C PRO A 171 -16.87 7.95 -14.71
N LEU A 172 -15.61 7.71 -14.33
CA LEU A 172 -15.07 6.38 -14.11
C LEU A 172 -15.83 5.69 -12.97
N VAL A 173 -16.43 4.54 -13.27
CA VAL A 173 -17.09 3.67 -12.29
C VAL A 173 -16.16 2.51 -11.96
N TYR A 174 -15.73 2.41 -10.70
CA TYR A 174 -14.87 1.31 -10.26
C TYR A 174 -15.63 -0.01 -10.22
N LYS A 175 -14.99 -1.08 -10.68
CA LYS A 175 -15.53 -2.44 -10.55
C LYS A 175 -15.40 -2.90 -9.10
N LEU A 176 -16.54 -3.08 -8.46
CA LEU A 176 -16.68 -3.54 -7.09
C LEU A 176 -16.64 -5.07 -7.03
N ASN A 177 -16.12 -5.62 -5.93
CA ASN A 177 -16.13 -7.06 -5.68
C ASN A 177 -17.39 -7.43 -4.86
N SER A 178 -17.50 -8.68 -4.42
CA SER A 178 -18.64 -9.14 -3.61
C SER A 178 -18.73 -8.49 -2.22
N GLU A 179 -17.66 -7.87 -1.74
CA GLU A 179 -17.63 -7.16 -0.46
C GLU A 179 -17.96 -5.67 -0.59
N GLY A 180 -18.20 -5.18 -1.83
CA GLY A 180 -18.37 -3.76 -2.15
C GLY A 180 -17.04 -3.12 -2.51
#